data_AF-A0A2G9TEE6-F1
#
_entry.id   AF-A0A2G9TEE6-F1
#
_cell.length_a   1.000
_cell.length_b   1.000
_cell.length_c   1.000
_cell.angle_alpha   90.00
_cell.angle_beta   90.00
_cell.angle_gamma   90.00
#
_symmetry.space_group_name_H-M   'P 1'
#
loop_
_entity.id
_entity.type
_entity.pdbx_description
1 polymer ?
#
loop_
_entity_poly.entity_id
_entity_poly.type
_entity_poly.pdbx_seq_one_letter_code
_entity_poly.pdbx_strand_id
1 'polypeptide(L)'
;IDRAWLWQSCTEFGSFPTTDGGVDSIFGSLVSLSFYINTCRDVFGKEFDGKYIEKAIRSTTEYYGGADGYKGTNVVIPNGALDPWSLVSKLTSKDPTVVPYLVPNSAHCDDMFPLENRNQAGMEVLHRIIAQNIDYWISDIPNPYNHEVEEPEKPWVRPEMKHPLEGLVNAFIPAGQNSPR
;
A
#
# COMPACT_ATOMS: atom_id res chain seq x y z
N ILE A 1 10.81 12.02 -15.46
CA ILE A 1 10.66 10.66 -14.89
C ILE A 1 11.79 10.47 -13.91
N ASP A 2 11.47 10.31 -12.63
CA ASP A 2 12.45 9.80 -11.67
C ASP A 2 12.77 8.35 -12.04
N ARG A 3 14.00 8.12 -12.51
CA ARG A 3 14.43 6.81 -13.01
C ARG A 3 14.56 5.78 -11.90
N ALA A 4 14.89 6.20 -10.68
CA ALA A 4 15.03 5.29 -9.56
C ALA A 4 13.65 4.78 -9.12
N TRP A 5 12.67 5.68 -9.01
CA TRP A 5 11.30 5.29 -8.71
C TRP A 5 10.69 4.42 -9.82
N LEU A 6 10.88 4.79 -11.08
CA LEU A 6 10.39 3.99 -12.19
C LEU A 6 11.00 2.58 -12.17
N TRP A 7 12.29 2.45 -11.86
CA TRP A 7 12.93 1.15 -11.70
C TRP A 7 12.22 0.29 -10.65
N GLN A 8 12.03 0.81 -9.42
CA GLN A 8 11.35 0.07 -8.36
C GLN A 8 9.89 -0.28 -8.73
N SER A 9 9.15 0.62 -9.39
CA SER A 9 7.81 0.28 -9.88
C SER A 9 7.84 -0.85 -10.91
N CYS A 10 8.84 -0.91 -11.79
CA CYS A 10 8.97 -1.96 -12.80
C CYS A 10 9.55 -3.28 -12.26
N THR A 11 10.31 -3.26 -11.15
CA THR A 11 11.04 -4.45 -10.67
C THR A 11 10.63 -4.95 -9.30
N GLU A 12 9.77 -4.22 -8.58
CA GLU A 12 9.39 -4.57 -7.22
C GLU A 12 7.90 -4.28 -6.95
N PHE A 13 7.46 -3.03 -7.04
CA PHE A 13 6.20 -2.59 -6.42
C PHE A 13 4.99 -2.58 -7.34
N GLY A 14 5.17 -2.38 -8.65
CA GLY A 14 4.04 -2.23 -9.57
C GLY A 14 3.18 -0.99 -9.32
N SER A 15 3.73 0.04 -8.68
CA SER A 15 3.00 1.28 -8.35
C SER A 15 2.79 2.13 -9.60
N PHE A 16 1.70 1.86 -10.32
CA PHE A 16 1.30 2.53 -11.55
C PHE A 16 -0.05 3.24 -11.39
N PRO A 17 -0.09 4.59 -11.34
CA PRO A 17 -1.35 5.31 -11.28
C PRO A 17 -2.01 5.27 -12.65
N THR A 18 -3.02 4.43 -12.81
CA THR A 18 -3.81 4.29 -14.04
C THR A 18 -5.16 4.98 -13.92
N THR A 19 -5.81 5.17 -15.07
CA THR A 19 -7.21 5.62 -15.18
C THR A 19 -8.09 4.49 -15.75
N ASP A 20 -7.69 3.23 -15.53
CA ASP A 20 -8.43 2.06 -16.03
C ASP A 20 -9.74 1.79 -15.26
N GLY A 21 -10.01 2.57 -14.20
CA GLY A 21 -11.18 2.43 -13.32
C GLY A 21 -12.54 2.83 -13.91
N GLY A 22 -12.59 3.31 -15.17
CA GLY A 22 -13.83 3.52 -15.91
C GLY A 22 -13.97 4.91 -16.54
N VAL A 23 -14.72 4.96 -17.65
CA VAL A 23 -14.98 6.18 -18.45
C VAL A 23 -15.74 7.27 -17.70
N ASP A 24 -16.48 6.88 -16.65
CA ASP A 24 -17.28 7.79 -15.83
C ASP A 24 -16.44 8.50 -14.74
N SER A 25 -15.14 8.21 -14.65
CA SER A 25 -14.24 8.95 -13.76
C SER A 25 -13.94 10.35 -14.33
N ILE A 26 -13.59 11.30 -13.46
CA ILE A 26 -13.13 12.65 -13.88
C ILE A 26 -11.87 12.62 -14.76
N PHE A 27 -11.17 11.49 -14.81
CA PHE A 27 -9.95 11.28 -15.60
C PHE A 27 -10.19 10.52 -16.90
N GLY A 28 -11.40 10.00 -17.13
CA GLY A 28 -11.71 9.15 -18.29
C GLY A 28 -10.82 7.91 -18.37
N SER A 29 -10.38 7.55 -19.58
CA SER A 29 -9.52 6.37 -19.84
C SER A 29 -8.26 6.77 -20.62
N LEU A 30 -7.48 7.71 -20.06
CA LEU A 30 -6.33 8.33 -20.71
C LEU A 30 -5.00 7.59 -20.49
N VAL A 31 -4.80 7.00 -19.31
CA VAL A 31 -3.53 6.37 -18.91
C VAL A 31 -3.79 4.93 -18.48
N SER A 32 -3.48 3.98 -19.36
CA SER A 32 -3.67 2.55 -19.07
C SER A 32 -2.44 1.91 -18.44
N LEU A 33 -2.62 0.76 -17.82
CA LEU A 33 -1.51 -0.07 -17.31
C LEU A 33 -0.49 -0.40 -18.42
N SER A 34 -0.96 -0.65 -19.64
CA SER A 34 -0.10 -0.93 -20.81
C SER A 34 0.88 0.19 -21.12
N PHE A 35 0.52 1.46 -20.86
CA PHE A 35 1.42 2.59 -21.01
C PHE A 35 2.65 2.44 -20.09
N TYR A 36 2.44 2.05 -18.84
CA TYR A 36 3.53 1.85 -17.88
C TYR A 36 4.38 0.62 -18.20
N ILE A 37 3.74 -0.49 -18.58
CA ILE A 37 4.47 -1.72 -18.98
C ILE A 37 5.37 -1.42 -20.19
N ASN A 38 4.85 -0.71 -21.20
CA ASN A 38 5.66 -0.32 -22.36
C ASN A 38 6.80 0.63 -21.96
N THR A 39 6.54 1.58 -21.04
CA THR A 39 7.58 2.46 -20.51
C THR A 39 8.70 1.67 -19.80
N CYS A 40 8.36 0.66 -18.98
CA CYS A 40 9.35 -0.22 -18.36
C CYS A 40 10.21 -0.92 -19.41
N ARG A 41 9.58 -1.46 -20.47
CA ARG A 41 10.27 -2.15 -21.55
C ARG A 41 11.21 -1.24 -22.34
N ASP A 42 10.74 -0.04 -22.67
CA ASP A 42 11.49 0.92 -23.49
C ASP A 42 12.68 1.51 -22.73
N VAL A 43 12.55 1.67 -21.41
CA VAL A 43 13.59 2.31 -20.58
C VAL A 43 14.62 1.32 -20.04
N PHE A 44 14.21 0.09 -19.68
CA PHE A 44 15.06 -0.88 -18.99
C PHE A 44 15.38 -2.15 -19.78
N GLY A 45 14.61 -2.46 -20.82
CA GLY A 45 14.84 -3.65 -21.65
C GLY A 45 13.55 -4.44 -21.90
N LYS A 46 13.52 -5.19 -23.01
CA LYS A 46 12.31 -5.91 -23.46
C LYS A 46 11.87 -7.01 -22.50
N GLU A 47 12.78 -7.49 -21.65
CA GLU A 47 12.55 -8.48 -20.60
C GLU A 47 11.68 -7.95 -19.45
N PHE A 48 11.61 -6.63 -19.24
CA PHE A 48 10.77 -5.99 -18.21
C PHE A 48 9.32 -5.85 -18.68
N ASP A 49 8.74 -6.95 -19.17
CA ASP A 49 7.37 -7.02 -19.65
C ASP A 49 6.35 -7.27 -18.53
N GLY A 50 5.06 -7.32 -18.88
CA GLY A 50 3.98 -7.51 -17.90
C GLY A 50 4.13 -8.79 -17.07
N LYS A 51 4.68 -9.88 -17.63
CA LYS A 51 4.88 -11.14 -16.90
C LYS A 51 6.03 -11.02 -15.90
N TYR A 52 7.11 -10.35 -16.29
CA TYR A 52 8.20 -10.04 -15.37
C TYR A 52 7.70 -9.19 -14.21
N ILE A 53 6.99 -8.10 -14.52
CA ILE A 53 6.47 -7.15 -13.52
C ILE A 53 5.51 -7.85 -12.56
N GLU A 54 4.56 -8.64 -13.05
CA GLU A 54 3.63 -9.41 -12.20
C GLU A 54 4.38 -10.37 -11.25
N LYS A 55 5.38 -11.09 -11.77
CA LYS A 55 6.21 -11.99 -10.96
C LYS A 55 6.99 -11.22 -9.88
N ALA A 56 7.52 -10.06 -10.23
CA ALA A 56 8.26 -9.20 -9.31
C ALA A 56 7.36 -8.67 -8.18
N ILE A 57 6.16 -8.19 -8.51
CA ILE A 57 5.16 -7.75 -7.53
C ILE A 57 4.80 -8.89 -6.57
N ARG A 58 4.54 -10.08 -7.10
CA ARG A 58 4.24 -11.26 -6.27
C ARG A 58 5.41 -11.59 -5.34
N SER A 59 6.64 -11.64 -5.87
CA SER A 59 7.82 -11.93 -5.06
C SER A 59 8.02 -10.91 -3.93
N THR A 60 7.80 -9.62 -4.22
CA THR A 60 7.90 -8.54 -3.24
C THR A 60 6.81 -8.66 -2.17
N THR A 61 5.58 -8.91 -2.60
CA THR A 61 4.42 -9.11 -1.71
C THR A 61 4.59 -10.34 -0.82
N GLU A 62 5.10 -11.46 -1.35
CA GLU A 62 5.39 -12.67 -0.57
C GLU A 62 6.49 -12.43 0.47
N TYR A 63 7.50 -11.64 0.11
CA TYR A 63 8.61 -11.33 1.01
C TYR A 63 8.19 -10.41 2.17
N TYR A 64 7.48 -9.31 1.87
CA TYR A 64 7.07 -8.31 2.87
C TYR A 64 5.70 -8.58 3.51
N GLY A 65 4.88 -9.44 2.92
CA GLY A 65 3.53 -9.80 3.38
C GLY A 65 2.41 -8.87 2.92
N GLY A 66 2.72 -7.75 2.26
CA GLY A 66 1.73 -6.73 1.90
C GLY A 66 1.06 -6.09 3.13
N ALA A 67 -0.03 -5.34 2.92
CA ALA A 67 -0.73 -4.65 4.00
C ALA A 67 -1.30 -5.61 5.08
N ASP A 68 -1.78 -6.77 4.63
CA ASP A 68 -2.46 -7.73 5.49
C ASP A 68 -1.49 -8.69 6.19
N GLY A 69 -0.37 -9.03 5.55
CA GLY A 69 0.63 -9.98 6.05
C GLY A 69 1.86 -9.32 6.69
N TYR A 70 1.80 -8.04 7.06
CA TYR A 70 2.88 -7.35 7.77
C TYR A 70 3.29 -8.11 9.04
N LYS A 71 4.58 -8.47 9.16
CA LYS A 71 5.15 -9.27 10.26
C LYS A 71 6.07 -8.47 11.19
N GLY A 72 6.26 -7.18 10.94
CA GLY A 72 7.06 -6.33 11.83
C GLY A 72 6.33 -6.05 13.13
N THR A 73 7.07 -5.63 14.15
CA THR A 73 6.54 -5.20 15.46
C THR A 73 7.00 -3.78 15.75
N ASN A 74 6.43 -3.17 16.79
CA ASN A 74 6.83 -1.85 17.29
C ASN A 74 6.76 -0.77 16.20
N VAL A 75 5.57 -0.58 15.62
CA VAL A 75 5.34 0.42 14.57
C VAL A 75 4.01 1.13 14.78
N VAL A 76 3.99 2.45 14.54
CA VAL A 76 2.77 3.21 14.33
C VAL A 76 2.63 3.46 12.83
N ILE A 77 1.47 3.14 12.26
CA ILE A 77 1.19 3.28 10.82
C ILE A 77 0.11 4.36 10.63
N PRO A 78 0.51 5.64 10.56
CA PRO A 78 -0.41 6.74 10.34
C PRO A 78 -0.93 6.74 8.91
N ASN A 79 -2.22 7.06 8.75
CA ASN A 79 -2.88 7.19 7.46
C ASN A 79 -3.79 8.42 7.47
N GLY A 80 -3.83 9.16 6.38
CA GLY A 80 -4.81 10.24 6.17
C GLY A 80 -6.09 9.70 5.53
N ALA A 81 -7.26 10.07 6.04
CA ALA A 81 -8.55 9.65 5.45
C ALA A 81 -8.83 10.25 4.06
N LEU A 82 -8.16 11.34 3.69
CA LEU A 82 -8.22 11.96 2.36
C LEU A 82 -7.05 11.54 1.47
N ASP A 83 -6.13 10.72 1.97
CA ASP A 83 -4.99 10.21 1.22
C ASP A 83 -5.41 8.99 0.40
N PRO A 84 -5.34 9.03 -0.95
CA PRO A 84 -5.64 7.87 -1.78
C PRO A 84 -4.72 6.66 -1.48
N TRP A 85 -3.52 6.88 -0.92
CA TRP A 85 -2.61 5.80 -0.55
C TRP A 85 -3.07 5.01 0.69
N SER A 86 -3.98 5.55 1.50
CA SER A 86 -4.53 4.83 2.66
C SER A 86 -5.22 3.52 2.27
N LEU A 87 -5.72 3.42 1.04
CA LEU A 87 -6.39 2.23 0.50
C LEU A 87 -5.47 1.02 0.34
N VAL A 88 -4.16 1.25 0.16
CA VAL A 88 -3.16 0.18 0.00
C VAL A 88 -2.29 0.00 1.26
N SER A 89 -2.64 0.70 2.34
CA SER A 89 -1.93 0.68 3.62
C SER A 89 -2.53 -0.34 4.58
N LYS A 90 -1.84 -0.58 5.70
CA LYS A 90 -2.35 -1.37 6.81
C LYS A 90 -3.23 -0.49 7.68
N LEU A 91 -4.55 -0.70 7.61
CA LEU A 91 -5.54 0.09 8.38
C LEU A 91 -6.03 -0.59 9.66
N THR A 92 -5.74 -1.89 9.84
CA THR A 92 -6.11 -2.65 11.04
C THR A 92 -5.02 -3.63 11.43
N SER A 93 -4.93 -3.93 12.73
CA SER A 93 -4.00 -4.91 13.28
C SER A 93 -4.64 -5.62 14.48
N LYS A 94 -4.30 -6.91 14.65
CA LYS A 94 -4.53 -7.66 15.90
C LYS A 94 -3.28 -7.70 16.78
N ASP A 95 -2.11 -7.44 16.20
CA ASP A 95 -0.87 -7.29 16.94
C ASP A 95 -0.89 -5.91 17.60
N PRO A 96 -0.90 -5.84 18.94
CA PRO A 96 -0.96 -4.57 19.68
C PRO A 96 0.32 -3.74 19.57
N THR A 97 1.43 -4.31 19.08
CA THR A 97 2.69 -3.60 18.79
C THR A 97 2.68 -2.92 17.41
N VAL A 98 1.66 -3.21 16.60
CA VAL A 98 1.43 -2.62 15.29
C VAL A 98 0.18 -1.76 15.39
N VAL A 99 0.36 -0.44 15.35
CA VAL A 99 -0.70 0.53 15.66
C VAL A 99 -1.06 1.35 14.41
N PRO A 100 -1.98 0.86 13.56
CA PRO A 100 -2.61 1.67 12.52
C PRO A 100 -3.45 2.78 13.13
N TYR A 101 -3.38 3.98 12.55
CA TYR A 101 -4.25 5.08 12.92
C TYR A 101 -4.68 5.89 11.71
N LEU A 102 -5.98 5.96 11.46
CA LEU A 102 -6.57 6.75 10.37
C LEU A 102 -7.01 8.11 10.90
N VAL A 103 -6.33 9.17 10.47
CA VAL A 103 -6.66 10.54 10.86
C VAL A 103 -7.76 11.10 9.96
N PRO A 104 -8.94 11.46 10.53
CA PRO A 104 -9.99 12.13 9.76
C PRO A 104 -9.52 13.48 9.21
N ASN A 105 -9.94 13.80 7.98
CA ASN A 105 -9.63 15.07 7.30
C ASN A 105 -8.13 15.37 7.12
N SER A 106 -7.29 14.34 7.17
CA SER A 106 -5.85 14.44 6.94
C SER A 106 -5.48 13.87 5.58
N ALA A 107 -4.45 14.45 4.96
CA ALA A 107 -3.94 14.08 3.65
C ALA A 107 -2.60 13.33 3.78
N HIS A 108 -1.88 13.21 2.66
CA HIS A 108 -0.65 12.43 2.58
C HIS A 108 0.43 12.93 3.54
N CYS A 109 0.87 12.06 4.46
CA CYS A 109 1.95 12.28 5.42
C CYS A 109 1.82 13.57 6.25
N ASP A 110 0.59 13.98 6.58
CA ASP A 110 0.36 15.24 7.33
C ASP A 110 0.99 15.20 8.74
N ASP A 111 1.18 14.01 9.28
CA ASP A 111 1.84 13.74 10.56
C ASP A 111 3.30 14.13 10.64
N MET A 112 3.97 14.25 9.50
CA MET A 112 5.35 14.69 9.43
C MET A 112 5.51 16.22 9.54
N PHE A 113 4.40 16.98 9.55
CA PHE A 113 4.41 18.43 9.67
C PHE A 113 4.20 18.90 11.12
N PRO A 114 4.75 20.06 11.52
CA PRO A 114 4.50 20.64 12.84
C PRO A 114 3.01 20.94 13.09
N LEU A 115 2.54 20.68 14.32
CA LEU A 115 1.15 20.93 14.76
C LEU A 115 0.74 22.41 14.67
N GLU A 116 1.70 23.33 14.74
CA GLU A 116 1.49 24.77 14.79
C GLU A 116 0.65 25.31 13.62
N ASN A 117 0.54 24.56 12.52
CA ASN A 117 -0.17 24.97 11.33
C ASN A 117 -1.57 24.37 11.19
N ARG A 118 -2.01 23.45 12.08
CA ARG A 118 -3.25 22.68 11.89
C ARG A 118 -3.92 22.33 13.22
N ASN A 119 -4.97 23.07 13.59
CA ASN A 119 -5.92 22.67 14.65
C ASN A 119 -6.78 21.48 14.17
N GLN A 120 -6.19 20.30 14.07
CA GLN A 120 -6.89 19.07 13.74
C GLN A 120 -6.81 18.13 14.95
N ALA A 121 -7.93 17.95 15.65
CA ALA A 121 -7.99 17.11 16.85
C ALA A 121 -7.44 15.69 16.64
N GLY A 122 -7.61 15.11 15.44
CA GLY A 122 -7.05 13.80 15.09
C GLY A 122 -5.51 13.78 15.02
N MET A 123 -4.89 14.89 14.60
CA MET A 123 -3.42 15.02 14.53
C MET A 123 -2.78 15.09 15.91
N GLU A 124 -3.38 15.83 16.84
CA GLU A 124 -2.92 15.87 18.23
C GLU A 124 -2.96 14.49 18.89
N VAL A 125 -4.03 13.73 18.63
CA VAL A 125 -4.15 12.34 19.12
C VAL A 125 -3.07 11.46 18.52
N LEU A 126 -2.85 11.52 17.20
CA LEU A 126 -1.82 10.74 16.54
C LEU A 126 -0.42 11.05 17.08
N HIS A 127 -0.05 12.32 17.25
CA HIS A 127 1.27 12.69 17.78
C HIS A 127 1.47 12.19 19.21
N ARG A 128 0.42 12.17 20.04
CA ARG A 128 0.49 11.53 21.37
C ARG A 128 0.68 10.02 21.28
N ILE A 129 -0.04 9.33 20.38
CA ILE A 129 0.12 7.89 20.14
C ILE A 129 1.57 7.57 19.73
N ILE A 130 2.13 8.35 18.80
CA ILE A 130 3.51 8.18 18.33
C ILE A 130 4.49 8.36 19.50
N ALA A 131 4.39 9.45 20.25
CA ALA A 131 5.28 9.72 21.39
C ALA A 131 5.19 8.62 22.45
N GLN A 132 3.98 8.19 22.82
CA GLN A 132 3.77 7.11 23.79
C GLN A 132 4.39 5.79 23.33
N ASN A 133 4.21 5.42 22.06
CA ASN A 133 4.79 4.19 21.53
C ASN A 133 6.33 4.24 21.52
N ILE A 134 6.91 5.38 21.13
CA ILE A 134 8.36 5.59 21.19
C ILE A 134 8.87 5.46 22.63
N ASP A 135 8.21 6.10 23.59
CA ASP A 135 8.55 6.00 25.02
C ASP A 135 8.52 4.54 25.49
N TYR A 136 7.51 3.75 25.11
CA TYR A 136 7.47 2.32 25.42
C TYR A 136 8.65 1.57 24.80
N TRP A 137 9.03 1.86 23.56
CA TRP A 137 10.13 1.15 22.89
C TRP A 137 11.50 1.48 23.47
N ILE A 138 11.69 2.66 24.08
CA ILE A 138 12.99 3.10 24.62
C ILE A 138 13.10 2.99 26.14
N SER A 139 12.01 2.71 26.87
CA SER A 139 11.96 2.80 28.34
C SER A 139 12.57 1.61 29.09
N ASP A 140 13.21 0.66 28.40
CA ASP A 140 13.67 -0.65 28.95
C ASP A 140 12.54 -1.46 29.64
N ILE A 141 11.28 -1.01 29.57
CA ILE A 141 10.11 -1.72 30.06
C ILE A 141 9.75 -2.79 29.02
N PRO A 142 9.72 -4.09 29.39
CA PRO A 142 9.29 -5.13 28.47
C PRO A 142 7.90 -4.81 27.93
N ASN A 143 7.73 -4.89 26.61
CA ASN A 143 6.44 -4.67 25.97
C ASN A 143 5.40 -5.59 26.63
N PRO A 144 4.31 -5.07 27.23
CA PRO A 144 3.32 -5.87 27.94
C PRO A 144 2.53 -6.81 27.02
N TYR A 145 2.74 -6.72 25.71
CA TYR A 145 2.15 -7.57 24.70
C TYR A 145 3.12 -8.58 24.09
N ASN A 146 4.31 -8.72 24.63
CA ASN A 146 5.25 -9.76 24.24
C ASN A 146 4.81 -11.11 24.84
N HIS A 147 3.69 -11.63 24.36
CA HIS A 147 3.18 -12.97 24.67
C HIS A 147 3.40 -13.89 23.46
N GLU A 148 3.77 -15.15 23.70
CA GLU A 148 3.62 -16.20 22.68
C GLU A 148 2.18 -16.19 22.18
N VAL A 149 2.00 -16.04 20.87
CA VAL A 149 0.70 -15.79 20.24
C VAL A 149 -0.21 -17.01 20.41
N GLU A 150 -1.22 -16.94 21.26
CA GLU A 150 -2.39 -17.82 21.17
C GLU A 150 -3.43 -17.20 20.21
N GLU A 151 -3.82 -17.97 19.18
CA GLU A 151 -4.79 -17.52 18.17
C GLU A 151 -6.16 -17.20 18.79
N PRO A 152 -6.78 -16.05 18.48
CA PRO A 152 -8.08 -15.71 19.04
C PRO A 152 -9.22 -16.51 18.38
N GLU A 153 -10.10 -17.08 19.21
CA GLU A 153 -11.31 -17.80 18.81
C GLU A 153 -12.30 -16.86 18.08
N LYS A 154 -12.31 -17.00 16.75
CA LYS A 154 -13.19 -16.40 15.73
C LYS A 154 -12.91 -14.94 15.33
N PRO A 155 -12.21 -14.75 14.19
CA PRO A 155 -12.04 -13.45 13.54
C PRO A 155 -13.34 -12.85 13.01
N TRP A 156 -13.45 -11.52 13.06
CA TRP A 156 -14.36 -10.76 12.21
C TRP A 156 -14.08 -11.06 10.71
N VAL A 157 -15.14 -11.30 9.94
CA VAL A 157 -15.04 -11.66 8.51
C VAL A 157 -15.09 -10.38 7.68
N ARG A 158 -13.97 -10.08 7.01
CA ARG A 158 -13.91 -9.03 5.97
C ARG A 158 -14.93 -9.35 4.87
N PRO A 159 -15.69 -8.37 4.35
CA PRO A 159 -16.46 -8.56 3.11
C PRO A 159 -15.54 -9.04 1.99
N GLU A 160 -15.97 -9.96 1.13
CA GLU A 160 -15.18 -10.38 -0.03
C GLU A 160 -14.77 -9.16 -0.86
N MET A 161 -13.50 -8.78 -0.76
CA MET A 161 -12.88 -7.86 -1.70
C MET A 161 -12.17 -8.71 -2.72
N LYS A 162 -12.59 -8.55 -3.98
CA LYS A 162 -11.93 -9.17 -5.10
C LYS A 162 -10.45 -8.83 -5.07
N HIS A 163 -9.59 -9.80 -5.41
CA HIS A 163 -8.16 -9.60 -5.52
C HIS A 163 -7.88 -8.34 -6.37
N PRO A 164 -6.87 -7.50 -6.07
CA PRO A 164 -6.58 -6.29 -6.87
C PRO A 164 -6.34 -6.58 -8.36
N LEU A 165 -6.02 -7.84 -8.69
CA LEU A 165 -5.84 -8.35 -10.05
C LEU A 165 -7.03 -9.18 -10.58
N GLU A 166 -8.04 -9.46 -9.76
CA GLU A 166 -9.28 -10.09 -10.23
C GLU A 166 -10.01 -9.14 -11.19
N GLY A 167 -10.07 -9.54 -12.46
CA GLY A 167 -10.59 -8.71 -13.55
C GLY A 167 -9.52 -8.03 -14.41
N LEU A 168 -8.24 -8.03 -13.98
CA LEU A 168 -7.12 -7.47 -14.76
C LEU A 168 -6.35 -8.52 -15.57
N VAL A 169 -6.76 -9.79 -15.56
CA VAL A 169 -6.12 -10.88 -16.32
C VAL A 169 -5.96 -10.50 -17.82
N ASN A 170 -6.96 -9.82 -18.38
CA ASN A 170 -6.92 -9.36 -19.77
C ASN A 170 -6.08 -8.08 -19.98
N ALA A 171 -5.81 -7.32 -18.92
CA ALA A 171 -4.97 -6.11 -18.97
C ALA A 171 -3.47 -6.43 -19.10
N PHE A 172 -3.07 -7.66 -18.76
CA PHE A 172 -1.70 -8.15 -18.95
C PHE A 172 -1.47 -8.80 -20.33
N ILE A 173 -2.50 -8.94 -21.15
CA ILE A 173 -2.40 -9.50 -22.50
C ILE A 173 -1.98 -8.37 -23.46
N PRO A 174 -0.86 -8.49 -24.19
CA PRO A 174 -0.45 -7.48 -25.16
C PRO A 174 -1.53 -7.29 -26.24
N ALA A 175 -1.86 -6.03 -26.55
CA ALA A 175 -2.72 -5.69 -27.67
C ALA A 175 -2.11 -6.23 -28.98
N GLY A 176 -2.64 -7.35 -29.47
CA GLY A 176 -2.15 -8.02 -30.69
C GLY A 176 -2.31 -9.55 -30.72
N GLN A 177 -2.68 -10.21 -29.63
CA GLN A 177 -2.91 -11.67 -29.62
C GLN A 177 -4.37 -12.11 -29.78
N ASN A 178 -5.33 -11.17 -29.82
CA ASN A 178 -6.72 -11.44 -30.22
C ASN A 178 -6.87 -11.28 -31.74
N SER A 179 -6.28 -12.18 -32.51
CA SER A 179 -6.67 -12.43 -33.91
C SER A 179 -7.27 -13.84 -33.97
N PRO A 180 -8.59 -13.98 -34.22
CA PRO A 180 -9.14 -15.29 -34.54
C PRO A 180 -8.62 -15.70 -35.93
N ARG A 181 -8.11 -16.94 -36.03
CA ARG A 181 -8.25 -17.73 -37.26
C ARG A 181 -9.53 -18.54 -37.14
#